data_AF-A0A9X3C4D8-F1
#
_entry.id   AF-A0A9X3C4D8-F1
#
_cell.length_a   1.000
_cell.length_b   1.000
_cell.length_c   1.000
_cell.angle_alpha   90.00
_cell.angle_beta   90.00
_cell.angle_gamma   90.00
#
_symmetry.space_group_name_H-M   'P 1'
#
loop_
_entity.id
_entity.type
_entity.pdbx_description
1 polymer ?
#
loop_
_entity_poly.entity_id
_entity_poly.type
_entity_poly.pdbx_seq_one_letter_code
_entity_poly.pdbx_strand_id
1 'polypeptide(L)'
;MGCDWPVAQECLPPLPILPDTPTTDEQAAYDLAARRRNSAEDMAVSVLWALSGRQFGVCDTTVRPCPAPPFAPSTAYVLTRTDGHWFNWSCGCVGSCTVGGPRVVHLPGPVATVTDVTVDGIILSASEYRLEGDALYRLGTSWPGQDLGRPLGESRTWSVTYGRGTPVPSGVEELTGLLAKEFIVACDDVKKCRLPRSVVSTTQRGVTHVFDPSKILAAGYTGLAEVDMWLAAVNPHRLAAAPVVV
;
A
#
# COMPACT_ATOMS: atom_id res chain seq x y z
N MET A 1 2.41 8.89 -8.38
CA MET A 1 3.26 8.06 -7.50
C MET A 1 2.39 6.92 -7.03
N GLY A 2 2.55 5.75 -7.65
CA GLY A 2 1.87 4.54 -7.20
C GLY A 2 2.50 4.08 -5.89
N CYS A 3 1.70 3.46 -5.03
CA CYS A 3 2.27 2.74 -3.89
C CYS A 3 3.21 1.64 -4.43
N ASP A 4 4.25 1.33 -3.66
CA ASP A 4 5.20 0.28 -3.99
C ASP A 4 4.47 -1.06 -4.13
N TRP A 5 4.72 -1.70 -5.27
CA TRP A 5 4.20 -3.01 -5.63
C TRP A 5 5.26 -3.73 -6.47
N PRO A 6 5.86 -4.81 -5.95
CA PRO A 6 6.99 -5.44 -6.61
C PRO A 6 6.55 -6.24 -7.85
N VAL A 7 7.39 -6.25 -8.89
CA VAL A 7 7.17 -7.01 -10.12
C VAL A 7 8.46 -7.77 -10.46
N ALA A 8 8.36 -9.09 -10.63
CA ALA A 8 9.47 -9.92 -11.06
C ALA A 8 9.76 -9.65 -12.54
N GLN A 9 10.85 -8.93 -12.82
CA GLN A 9 11.24 -8.58 -14.18
C GLN A 9 11.85 -9.76 -14.95
N GLU A 10 12.28 -10.82 -14.25
CA GLU A 10 12.83 -12.04 -14.83
C GLU A 10 11.79 -12.82 -15.64
N CYS A 11 10.50 -12.60 -15.36
CA CYS A 11 9.39 -13.20 -16.09
C CYS A 11 9.04 -12.46 -17.40
N LEU A 12 9.61 -11.26 -17.60
CA LEU A 12 9.30 -10.39 -18.73
C LEU A 12 10.28 -10.58 -19.88
N PRO A 13 9.86 -10.31 -21.14
CA PRO A 13 10.78 -10.37 -22.27
C PRO A 13 11.94 -9.38 -22.06
N PRO A 14 13.19 -9.80 -22.35
CA PRO A 14 14.36 -8.94 -22.17
C PRO A 14 14.26 -7.73 -23.08
N LEU A 15 14.70 -6.58 -22.58
CA LEU A 15 14.83 -5.38 -23.41
C LEU A 15 15.97 -5.55 -24.43
N PRO A 16 15.88 -4.90 -25.60
CA PRO A 16 16.99 -4.83 -26.54
C PRO A 16 18.26 -4.30 -25.85
N ILE A 17 19.42 -4.89 -26.12
CA ILE A 17 20.70 -4.39 -25.60
C ILE A 17 21.12 -3.20 -26.45
N LEU A 18 21.31 -2.05 -25.81
CA LEU A 18 21.84 -0.86 -26.48
C LEU A 18 23.38 -0.92 -26.50
N PRO A 19 24.03 -0.69 -27.66
CA PRO A 19 25.48 -0.49 -27.71
C PRO A 19 25.88 0.86 -27.10
N ASP A 20 27.16 1.07 -26.82
CA ASP A 20 27.68 2.30 -26.17
C ASP A 20 27.35 3.60 -26.94
N THR A 21 27.19 3.50 -28.27
CA THR A 21 26.75 4.59 -29.14
C THR A 21 25.60 4.11 -30.03
N PRO A 22 24.35 4.13 -29.54
CA PRO A 22 23.21 3.64 -30.29
C PRO A 22 22.82 4.61 -31.41
N THR A 23 22.38 4.05 -32.52
CA THR A 23 21.69 4.80 -33.57
C THR A 23 20.33 5.28 -33.08
N THR A 24 19.74 6.28 -33.77
CA THR A 24 18.40 6.79 -33.44
C THR A 24 17.33 5.71 -33.51
N ASP A 25 17.47 4.76 -34.44
CA ASP A 25 16.51 3.67 -34.63
C ASP A 25 16.63 2.61 -33.54
N GLU A 26 17.86 2.30 -33.09
CA GLU A 26 18.10 1.39 -31.95
C GLU A 26 17.56 1.98 -30.65
N GLN A 27 17.79 3.28 -30.42
CA GLN A 27 17.23 3.98 -29.25
C GLN A 27 15.70 3.99 -29.29
N ALA A 28 15.09 4.29 -30.45
CA ALA A 28 13.64 4.30 -30.60
C ALA A 28 13.03 2.90 -30.37
N ALA A 29 13.69 1.83 -30.80
CA ALA A 29 13.26 0.46 -30.57
C ALA A 29 13.32 0.09 -29.08
N TYR A 30 14.39 0.47 -28.37
CA TYR A 30 14.50 0.30 -26.93
C TYR A 30 13.40 1.06 -26.18
N ASP A 31 13.20 2.35 -26.50
CA ASP A 31 12.19 3.18 -25.84
C ASP A 31 10.77 2.65 -26.07
N LEU A 32 10.51 2.08 -27.25
CA LEU A 32 9.24 1.41 -27.53
C LEU A 32 9.07 0.13 -26.68
N ALA A 33 10.10 -0.71 -26.62
CA ALA A 33 10.08 -1.94 -25.82
C ALA A 33 9.91 -1.64 -24.31
N ALA A 34 10.66 -0.66 -23.80
CA ALA A 34 10.58 -0.21 -22.41
C ALA A 34 9.19 0.35 -22.08
N ARG A 35 8.60 1.18 -22.95
CA ARG A 35 7.24 1.70 -22.74
C ARG A 35 6.19 0.60 -22.73
N ARG A 36 6.27 -0.37 -23.64
CA ARG A 36 5.35 -1.52 -23.66
C ARG A 36 5.46 -2.34 -22.37
N ARG A 37 6.69 -2.59 -21.92
CA ARG A 37 6.95 -3.33 -20.68
C ARG A 37 6.38 -2.58 -19.47
N ASN A 38 6.75 -1.31 -19.28
CA ASN A 38 6.26 -0.49 -18.16
C ASN A 38 4.72 -0.39 -18.16
N SER A 39 4.10 -0.22 -19.33
CA SER A 39 2.63 -0.19 -19.43
C SER A 39 1.99 -1.51 -18.99
N ALA A 40 2.61 -2.65 -19.34
CA ALA A 40 2.12 -3.97 -18.95
C ALA A 40 2.30 -4.24 -17.45
N GLU A 41 3.42 -3.81 -16.88
CA GLU A 41 3.68 -3.84 -15.43
C GLU A 41 2.63 -2.99 -14.69
N ASP A 42 2.43 -1.73 -15.10
CA ASP A 42 1.43 -0.82 -14.50
C ASP A 42 0.01 -1.39 -14.56
N MET A 43 -0.37 -2.00 -15.69
CA MET A 43 -1.67 -2.67 -15.83
C MET A 43 -1.80 -3.89 -14.90
N ALA A 44 -0.76 -4.72 -14.79
CA ALA A 44 -0.76 -5.87 -13.90
C ALA A 44 -0.88 -5.47 -12.43
N VAL A 45 -0.11 -4.47 -12.01
CA VAL A 45 -0.19 -3.88 -10.67
C VAL A 45 -1.60 -3.36 -10.40
N SER A 46 -2.17 -2.57 -11.32
CA SER A 46 -3.51 -1.99 -11.18
C SER A 46 -4.60 -3.06 -11.06
N VAL A 47 -4.53 -4.12 -11.87
CA VAL A 47 -5.49 -5.23 -11.83
C VAL A 47 -5.37 -6.03 -10.54
N LEU A 48 -4.16 -6.43 -10.14
CA LEU A 48 -3.97 -7.19 -8.91
C LEU A 48 -4.35 -6.38 -7.68
N TRP A 49 -3.96 -5.10 -7.62
CA TRP A 49 -4.34 -4.20 -6.54
C TRP A 49 -5.87 -4.04 -6.44
N ALA A 50 -6.57 -3.90 -7.57
CA ALA A 50 -8.02 -3.80 -7.58
C ALA A 50 -8.69 -5.12 -7.14
N LEU A 51 -8.25 -6.26 -7.67
CA LEU A 51 -8.86 -7.57 -7.37
C LEU A 51 -8.52 -8.07 -5.97
N SER A 52 -7.38 -7.67 -5.39
CA SER A 52 -7.04 -7.93 -3.99
C SER A 52 -7.80 -7.00 -3.02
N GLY A 53 -8.78 -6.23 -3.50
CA GLY A 53 -9.57 -5.32 -2.69
C GLY A 53 -8.80 -4.11 -2.17
N ARG A 54 -7.73 -3.70 -2.87
CA ARG A 54 -6.90 -2.53 -2.53
C ARG A 54 -6.30 -2.59 -1.12
N GLN A 55 -6.07 -3.81 -0.63
CA GLN A 55 -5.58 -4.07 0.73
C GLN A 55 -4.06 -3.94 0.87
N PHE A 56 -3.33 -4.04 -0.24
CA PHE A 56 -1.86 -4.02 -0.28
C PHE A 56 -1.32 -2.83 -1.06
N GLY A 57 -0.04 -2.55 -0.86
CA GLY A 57 0.71 -1.45 -1.45
C GLY A 57 1.15 -0.47 -0.37
N VAL A 58 2.43 -0.09 -0.41
CA VAL A 58 3.03 0.84 0.56
C VAL A 58 3.35 2.16 -0.13
N CYS A 59 2.70 3.22 0.29
CA CYS A 59 2.93 4.56 -0.23
C CYS A 59 3.76 5.37 0.76
N ASP A 60 4.90 5.91 0.32
CA ASP A 60 5.65 6.88 1.12
C ASP A 60 4.79 8.12 1.37
N THR A 61 4.62 8.46 2.64
CA THR A 61 3.87 9.62 3.07
C THR A 61 4.62 10.38 4.14
N THR A 62 4.52 11.70 4.08
CA THR A 62 5.05 12.58 5.11
C THR A 62 3.89 13.26 5.81
N VAL A 63 3.77 13.05 7.11
CA VAL A 63 2.74 13.67 7.94
C VAL A 63 3.38 14.62 8.94
N ARG A 64 2.59 15.62 9.38
CA ARG A 64 2.97 16.59 10.41
C ARG A 64 2.07 16.38 11.62
N PRO A 65 2.41 15.45 12.53
CA PRO A 65 1.51 15.12 13.62
C PRO A 65 1.38 16.27 14.61
N CYS A 66 0.19 16.41 15.19
CA CYS A 66 -0.09 17.33 16.28
C CYS A 66 -0.36 16.50 17.53
N PRO A 67 0.57 16.45 18.51
CA PRO A 67 0.29 15.76 19.77
C PRO A 67 -0.93 16.39 20.43
N ALA A 68 -1.88 15.55 20.87
CA ALA A 68 -3.02 16.05 21.61
C ALA A 68 -2.52 16.80 22.85
N PRO A 69 -3.10 17.97 23.18
CA PRO A 69 -2.76 18.62 24.43
C PRO A 69 -3.05 17.66 25.59
N PRO A 70 -2.26 17.69 26.68
CA PRO A 70 -2.46 16.82 27.85
C PRO A 70 -3.86 16.96 28.49
N PHE A 71 -4.60 18.02 28.11
CA PHE A 71 -5.95 18.34 28.55
C PHE A 71 -6.90 18.54 27.36
N ALA A 72 -6.81 17.73 26.31
CA ALA A 72 -7.95 17.63 25.39
C ALA A 72 -9.18 17.27 26.24
N PRO A 73 -10.31 17.99 26.13
CA PRO A 73 -11.49 17.72 26.93
C PRO A 73 -11.98 16.31 26.58
N SER A 74 -11.58 15.31 27.37
CA SER A 74 -12.11 13.97 27.25
C SER A 74 -13.57 14.07 27.67
N THR A 75 -14.49 13.70 26.79
CA THR A 75 -15.90 13.54 27.13
C THR A 75 -16.10 12.47 28.23
N ALA A 76 -15.11 11.60 28.44
CA ALA A 76 -15.00 10.67 29.56
C ALA A 76 -13.99 11.19 30.61
N TYR A 77 -14.46 11.96 31.57
CA TYR A 77 -13.68 12.38 32.74
C TYR A 77 -14.17 11.64 33.99
N VAL A 78 -13.26 11.27 34.87
CA VAL A 78 -13.60 10.89 36.24
C VAL A 78 -13.33 12.08 37.14
N LEU A 79 -14.38 12.58 37.76
CA LEU A 79 -14.27 13.57 38.83
C LEU A 79 -13.51 12.95 40.00
N THR A 80 -12.27 13.39 40.18
CA THR A 80 -11.42 12.98 41.30
C THR A 80 -11.20 14.17 42.20
N ARG A 81 -11.25 13.94 43.52
CA ARG A 81 -10.97 14.97 44.52
C ARG A 81 -9.57 14.75 45.09
N THR A 82 -8.67 15.68 44.82
CA THR A 82 -7.28 15.67 45.33
C THR A 82 -7.03 16.98 46.06
N ASP A 83 -6.44 16.93 47.26
CA ASP A 83 -6.14 18.10 48.10
C ASP A 83 -7.30 19.09 48.29
N GLY A 84 -8.53 18.57 48.36
CA GLY A 84 -9.74 19.36 48.55
C GLY A 84 -10.31 20.01 47.29
N HIS A 85 -9.59 19.93 46.15
CA HIS A 85 -10.02 20.45 44.86
C HIS A 85 -10.60 19.34 43.97
N TRP A 86 -11.62 19.70 43.18
CA TRP A 86 -12.18 18.80 42.17
C TRP A 86 -11.40 18.93 40.87
N PHE A 87 -10.89 17.80 40.38
CA PHE A 87 -10.20 17.70 39.11
C PHE A 87 -10.99 16.79 38.17
N ASN A 88 -11.12 17.21 36.91
CA ASN A 88 -11.53 16.34 35.83
C ASN A 88 -10.30 15.57 35.40
N TRP A 89 -10.12 14.35 35.92
CA TRP A 89 -9.05 13.49 35.46
C TRP A 89 -9.51 12.81 34.18
N SER A 90 -8.72 12.90 33.10
CA SER A 90 -9.03 12.20 31.86
C SER A 90 -9.02 10.71 32.13
N CYS A 91 -10.18 10.06 31.97
CA CYS A 91 -10.30 8.65 32.22
C CYS A 91 -10.04 7.90 30.92
N GLY A 92 -8.77 7.62 30.65
CA GLY A 92 -8.35 6.92 29.44
C GLY A 92 -8.65 5.43 29.39
N CYS A 93 -9.56 4.87 30.20
CA CYS A 93 -9.90 3.43 30.17
C CYS A 93 -11.27 3.08 30.82
N VAL A 94 -12.39 3.68 30.38
CA VAL A 94 -13.75 3.14 30.72
C VAL A 94 -14.69 3.04 29.50
N GLY A 95 -14.16 3.04 28.27
CA GLY A 95 -14.98 2.83 27.07
C GLY A 95 -14.19 2.58 25.79
N SER A 96 -12.99 3.13 25.70
CA SER A 96 -11.95 2.72 24.75
C SER A 96 -10.61 3.08 25.38
N CYS A 97 -9.76 2.09 25.69
CA CYS A 97 -8.36 2.38 26.00
C CYS A 97 -7.69 2.74 24.68
N THR A 98 -7.71 4.04 24.33
CA THR A 98 -6.88 4.53 23.23
C THR A 98 -5.48 4.78 23.77
N VAL A 99 -4.48 4.25 23.08
CA VAL A 99 -3.08 4.57 23.37
C VAL A 99 -2.94 6.09 23.30
N GLY A 100 -2.63 6.77 24.40
CA GLY A 100 -2.67 8.23 24.45
C GLY A 100 -1.71 8.79 25.49
N GLY A 101 -1.21 10.00 25.25
CA GLY A 101 -0.28 10.68 26.15
C GLY A 101 0.72 11.57 25.42
N PRO A 102 1.51 12.38 26.15
CA PRO A 102 2.43 13.34 25.56
C PRO A 102 3.62 12.68 24.82
N ARG A 103 3.79 11.36 24.99
CA ARG A 103 4.85 10.57 24.35
C ARG A 103 4.38 9.75 23.17
N VAL A 104 3.11 9.80 22.80
CA VAL A 104 2.58 8.97 21.72
C VAL A 104 1.80 9.79 20.72
N VAL A 105 1.97 9.45 19.45
CA VAL A 105 1.14 9.98 18.37
C VAL A 105 0.65 8.86 17.48
N HIS A 106 -0.58 8.97 17.00
CA HIS A 106 -1.14 8.04 16.04
C HIS A 106 -0.82 8.51 14.63
N LEU A 107 -0.15 7.67 13.86
CA LEU A 107 0.06 7.87 12.44
C LEU A 107 -1.17 7.34 11.69
N PRO A 108 -1.60 7.99 10.59
CA PRO A 108 -2.61 7.43 9.71
C PRO A 108 -2.18 6.05 9.19
N GLY A 109 -2.79 5.00 9.72
CA GLY A 109 -2.44 3.61 9.43
C GLY A 109 -3.07 3.04 8.16
N PRO A 110 -2.73 1.78 7.82
CA PRO A 110 -1.68 0.97 8.46
C PRO A 110 -0.27 1.53 8.22
N VAL A 111 0.63 1.45 9.19
CA VAL A 111 2.05 1.83 9.07
C VAL A 111 2.90 0.60 8.77
N ALA A 112 3.60 0.59 7.63
CA ALA A 112 4.55 -0.47 7.28
C ALA A 112 5.89 -0.27 8.00
N THR A 113 6.55 0.86 7.71
CA THR A 113 7.87 1.22 8.27
C THR A 113 8.01 2.72 8.37
N VAL A 114 8.62 3.21 9.45
CA VAL A 114 9.02 4.62 9.57
C VAL A 114 10.40 4.79 8.95
N THR A 115 10.51 5.72 8.00
CA THR A 115 11.75 6.02 7.28
C THR A 115 12.54 7.08 8.04
N ASP A 116 11.90 8.21 8.33
CA ASP A 116 12.54 9.35 8.99
C ASP A 116 11.56 10.05 9.94
N VAL A 117 12.09 10.54 11.06
CA VAL A 117 11.40 11.48 11.94
C VAL A 117 12.27 12.71 12.07
N THR A 118 11.75 13.87 11.69
CA THR A 118 12.49 15.15 11.75
C THR A 118 11.84 16.07 12.77
N VAL A 119 12.63 16.66 13.67
CA VAL A 119 12.21 17.70 14.62
C VAL A 119 13.12 18.90 14.46
N ASP A 120 12.54 20.08 14.24
CA ASP A 120 13.26 21.34 14.00
C ASP A 120 14.32 21.21 12.89
N GLY A 121 14.01 20.42 11.85
CA GLY A 121 14.91 20.14 10.73
C GLY A 121 15.99 19.09 11.01
N ILE A 122 16.07 18.53 12.21
CA ILE A 122 17.06 17.52 12.60
C ILE A 122 16.42 16.12 12.54
N ILE A 123 17.07 15.19 11.83
CA ILE A 123 16.68 13.78 11.82
C ILE A 123 16.98 13.18 13.19
N LEU A 124 15.95 12.56 13.77
CA LEU A 124 16.01 11.88 15.05
C LEU A 124 16.53 10.47 14.88
N SER A 125 17.31 10.01 15.85
CA SER A 125 17.81 8.63 15.83
C SER A 125 16.66 7.63 16.02
N ALA A 126 16.74 6.50 15.33
CA ALA A 126 15.81 5.38 15.52
C ALA A 126 15.79 4.83 16.96
N SER A 127 16.83 5.12 17.77
CA SER A 127 16.86 4.80 19.20
C SER A 127 16.02 5.73 20.09
N GLU A 128 15.51 6.84 19.55
CA GLU A 128 14.74 7.85 20.28
C GLU A 128 13.21 7.67 20.16
N TYR A 129 12.77 6.73 19.32
CA TYR A 129 11.37 6.43 19.14
C TYR A 129 11.14 4.93 18.93
N ARG A 130 9.89 4.49 19.11
CA ARG A 130 9.46 3.12 18.86
C ARG A 130 8.09 3.14 18.19
N LEU A 131 7.95 2.40 17.10
CA LEU A 131 6.66 2.16 16.46
C LEU A 131 6.04 0.88 17.03
N GLU A 132 4.78 0.93 17.46
CA GLU A 132 3.98 -0.25 17.80
C GLU A 132 2.60 -0.13 17.14
N GLY A 133 2.33 -0.97 16.14
CA GLY A 133 1.17 -0.79 15.26
C GLY A 133 1.23 0.58 14.55
N ASP A 134 0.17 1.37 14.66
CA ASP A 134 0.10 2.72 14.10
C ASP A 134 0.50 3.82 15.11
N ALA A 135 0.94 3.44 16.31
CA ALA A 135 1.32 4.36 17.38
C ALA A 135 2.84 4.56 17.42
N LEU A 136 3.28 5.81 17.26
CA LEU A 136 4.68 6.21 17.34
C LEU A 136 4.99 6.79 18.73
N TYR A 137 5.76 6.05 19.52
CA TYR A 137 6.18 6.41 20.86
C TYR A 137 7.52 7.13 20.84
N ARG A 138 7.63 8.21 21.62
CA ARG A 138 8.87 8.88 21.96
C ARG A 138 9.52 8.24 23.17
N LEU A 139 10.82 7.93 23.07
CA LEU A 139 11.61 7.38 24.15
C LEU A 139 12.31 8.50 24.93
N GLY A 140 12.30 8.42 26.26
CA GLY A 140 12.98 9.37 27.16
C GLY A 140 12.28 10.73 27.35
N THR A 141 11.57 11.25 26.34
CA THR A 141 10.91 12.57 26.37
C THR A 141 9.52 12.54 25.72
N SER A 142 8.81 13.68 25.74
CA SER A 142 7.52 13.90 25.06
C SER A 142 7.73 14.40 23.63
N TRP A 143 6.76 14.17 22.75
CA TRP A 143 6.76 14.79 21.42
C TRP A 143 6.63 16.31 21.56
N PRO A 144 7.37 17.11 20.75
CA PRO A 144 7.27 18.55 20.78
C PRO A 144 5.93 19.01 20.18
N GLY A 145 5.51 20.23 20.52
CA GLY A 145 4.39 20.87 19.84
C GLY A 145 4.67 21.07 18.34
N GLN A 146 3.60 21.25 17.56
CA GLN A 146 3.67 21.44 16.11
C GLN A 146 3.12 22.83 15.73
N ASP A 147 3.89 23.61 14.97
CA ASP A 147 3.44 24.84 14.32
C ASP A 147 3.20 24.62 12.82
N LEU A 148 1.94 24.35 12.45
CA LEU A 148 1.55 24.13 11.06
C LEU A 148 1.60 25.41 10.20
N GLY A 149 1.73 26.59 10.81
CA GLY A 149 1.89 27.86 10.10
C GLY A 149 3.27 28.08 9.50
N ARG A 150 4.24 27.23 9.87
CA ARG A 150 5.62 27.30 9.38
C ARG A 150 5.95 26.20 8.36
N PRO A 151 6.86 26.47 7.41
CA PRO A 151 7.45 25.46 6.53
C PRO A 151 8.09 24.30 7.30
N LEU A 152 8.09 23.12 6.67
CA LEU A 152 8.71 21.94 7.25
C LEU A 152 10.22 22.13 7.38
N GLY A 153 10.78 21.79 8.55
CA GLY A 153 12.20 21.91 8.84
C GLY A 153 12.58 23.19 9.58
N GLU A 154 11.64 24.12 9.77
CA GLU A 154 11.85 25.28 10.63
C GLU A 154 11.66 24.95 12.12
N SER A 155 12.11 25.85 12.99
CA SER A 155 11.87 25.76 14.43
C SER A 155 10.38 25.67 14.78
N ARG A 156 10.07 24.80 15.75
CA ARG A 156 8.74 24.37 16.19
C ARG A 156 7.97 23.57 15.15
N THR A 157 8.66 22.93 14.20
CA THR A 157 8.03 22.02 13.23
C THR A 157 8.65 20.64 13.30
N TRP A 158 7.84 19.63 13.00
CA TRP A 158 8.34 18.25 12.92
C TRP A 158 7.50 17.42 11.96
N SER A 159 8.07 16.34 11.43
CA SER A 159 7.35 15.42 10.56
C SER A 159 7.80 13.97 10.75
N VAL A 160 6.95 13.08 10.26
CA VAL A 160 7.23 11.66 10.17
C VAL A 160 7.04 11.26 8.72
N THR A 161 8.10 10.75 8.10
CA THR A 161 8.07 10.11 6.78
C THR A 161 8.04 8.60 6.99
N TYR A 162 7.02 7.94 6.45
CA TYR A 162 6.79 6.52 6.64
C TYR A 162 6.07 5.90 5.44
N GLY A 163 6.23 4.59 5.28
CA GLY A 163 5.46 3.81 4.32
C GLY A 163 4.07 3.52 4.88
N ARG A 164 3.03 4.08 4.26
CA ARG A 164 1.63 3.85 4.61
C ARG A 164 1.01 2.76 3.74
N GLY A 165 0.43 1.76 4.39
CA GLY A 165 -0.26 0.63 3.76
C GLY A 165 0.28 -0.72 4.23
N THR A 166 -0.25 -1.79 3.63
CA THR A 166 0.20 -3.15 3.93
C THR A 166 1.18 -3.59 2.86
N PRO A 167 2.39 -4.08 3.21
CA PRO A 167 3.32 -4.59 2.21
C PRO A 167 2.72 -5.76 1.45
N VAL A 168 3.05 -5.83 0.16
CA VAL A 168 2.68 -6.97 -0.68
C VAL A 168 3.43 -8.21 -0.16
N PRO A 169 2.77 -9.36 0.06
CA PRO A 169 3.45 -10.58 0.48
C PRO A 169 4.52 -11.02 -0.53
N SER A 170 5.61 -11.60 -0.03
CA SER A 170 6.66 -12.18 -0.89
C SER A 170 6.12 -13.26 -1.82
N GLY A 171 6.63 -13.32 -3.06
CA GLY A 171 6.19 -14.23 -4.12
C GLY A 171 5.08 -13.66 -5.01
N VAL A 172 4.39 -12.59 -4.60
CA VAL A 172 3.36 -11.93 -5.43
C VAL A 172 4.00 -11.17 -6.59
N GLU A 173 5.26 -10.79 -6.48
CA GLU A 173 6.06 -10.23 -7.56
C GLU A 173 6.13 -11.15 -8.78
N GLU A 174 6.22 -12.48 -8.58
CA GLU A 174 6.20 -13.46 -9.65
C GLU A 174 4.83 -13.54 -10.31
N LEU A 175 3.74 -13.51 -9.51
CA LEU A 175 2.37 -13.48 -10.02
C LEU A 175 2.08 -12.21 -10.82
N THR A 176 2.63 -11.08 -10.36
CA THR A 176 2.52 -9.78 -11.05
C THR A 176 3.29 -9.81 -12.36
N GLY A 177 4.51 -10.35 -12.37
CA GLY A 177 5.30 -10.56 -13.58
C GLY A 177 4.63 -11.50 -14.58
N LEU A 178 3.99 -12.58 -14.10
CA LEU A 178 3.22 -13.51 -14.94
C LEU A 178 2.05 -12.80 -15.61
N LEU A 179 1.27 -12.01 -14.87
CA LEU A 179 0.14 -11.26 -15.43
C LEU A 179 0.63 -10.17 -16.42
N ALA A 180 1.70 -9.45 -16.10
CA ALA A 180 2.31 -8.46 -16.98
C ALA A 180 2.81 -9.09 -18.30
N LYS A 181 3.42 -10.28 -18.23
CA LYS A 181 3.81 -11.06 -19.41
C LYS A 181 2.61 -11.35 -20.30
N GLU A 182 1.49 -11.77 -19.72
CA GLU A 182 0.28 -12.05 -20.50
C GLU A 182 -0.29 -10.80 -21.16
N PHE A 183 -0.19 -9.62 -20.53
CA PHE A 183 -0.55 -8.35 -21.18
C PHE A 183 0.35 -8.01 -22.38
N ILE A 184 1.65 -8.28 -22.30
CA ILE A 184 2.57 -8.10 -23.43
C ILE A 184 2.21 -9.06 -24.57
N VAL A 185 2.05 -10.36 -24.25
CA VAL A 185 1.70 -11.39 -25.25
C VAL A 185 0.35 -11.06 -25.91
N ALA A 186 -0.60 -10.51 -25.16
CA ALA A 186 -1.90 -10.12 -25.69
C ALA A 186 -1.83 -9.01 -26.76
N CYS A 187 -0.76 -8.20 -26.76
CA CYS A 187 -0.49 -7.19 -27.78
C CYS A 187 0.21 -7.77 -29.02
N ASP A 188 1.06 -8.79 -28.86
CA ASP A 188 1.88 -9.33 -29.94
C ASP A 188 1.24 -10.53 -30.66
N ASP A 189 0.73 -11.51 -29.92
CA ASP A 189 0.13 -12.73 -30.47
C ASP A 189 -1.02 -13.23 -29.57
N VAL A 190 -2.24 -12.86 -29.97
CA VAL A 190 -3.47 -13.19 -29.24
C VAL A 190 -3.65 -14.71 -29.05
N LYS A 191 -3.07 -15.55 -29.92
CA LYS A 191 -3.19 -17.02 -29.79
C LYS A 191 -2.33 -17.62 -28.70
N LYS A 192 -1.27 -16.91 -28.27
CA LYS A 192 -0.36 -17.34 -27.20
C LYS A 192 -0.75 -16.82 -25.83
N CYS A 193 -1.66 -15.84 -25.78
CA CYS A 193 -2.14 -15.26 -24.53
C CYS A 193 -3.06 -16.26 -23.82
N ARG A 194 -2.78 -16.53 -22.54
CA ARG A 194 -3.58 -17.40 -21.65
C ARG A 194 -4.84 -16.71 -21.14
N LEU A 195 -4.93 -15.37 -21.23
CA LEU A 195 -6.08 -14.62 -20.73
C LEU A 195 -7.34 -14.92 -21.56
N PRO A 196 -8.46 -15.30 -20.90
CA PRO A 196 -9.67 -15.69 -21.60
C PRO A 196 -10.37 -14.48 -22.25
N ARG A 197 -10.55 -14.52 -23.57
CA ARG A 197 -11.19 -13.43 -24.37
C ARG A 197 -12.41 -13.84 -25.17
N SER A 198 -12.50 -15.10 -25.58
CA SER A 198 -13.59 -15.63 -26.40
C SER A 198 -14.33 -16.75 -25.68
N VAL A 199 -15.62 -16.88 -25.96
CA VAL A 199 -16.42 -18.03 -25.50
C VAL A 199 -15.81 -19.31 -26.09
N VAL A 200 -15.41 -20.26 -25.24
CA VAL A 200 -14.86 -21.55 -25.68
C VAL A 200 -15.91 -22.62 -25.41
N SER A 201 -16.40 -23.29 -26.45
CA SER A 201 -17.22 -24.48 -26.28
C SER A 201 -16.33 -25.73 -26.33
N THR A 202 -16.43 -26.57 -25.31
CA THR A 202 -15.78 -27.88 -25.31
C THR A 202 -16.84 -28.94 -25.09
N THR A 203 -16.91 -29.91 -25.99
CA THR A 203 -17.81 -31.06 -25.86
C THR A 203 -17.01 -32.27 -25.37
N GLN A 204 -17.31 -32.74 -24.16
CA GLN A 204 -16.78 -34.00 -23.63
C GLN A 204 -17.93 -34.95 -23.32
N ARG A 205 -17.83 -36.20 -23.78
CA ARG A 205 -18.80 -37.28 -23.51
C ARG A 205 -20.27 -36.88 -23.77
N GLY A 206 -20.51 -36.11 -24.84
CA GLY A 206 -21.86 -35.67 -25.23
C GLY A 206 -22.43 -34.50 -24.42
N VAL A 207 -21.66 -33.94 -23.47
CA VAL A 207 -22.00 -32.71 -22.75
C VAL A 207 -21.19 -31.56 -23.32
N THR A 208 -21.87 -30.53 -23.83
CA THR A 208 -21.24 -29.30 -24.32
C THR A 208 -21.15 -28.30 -23.18
N HIS A 209 -19.93 -28.01 -22.74
CA HIS A 209 -19.65 -26.94 -21.81
C HIS A 209 -19.32 -25.67 -22.59
N VAL A 210 -20.14 -24.64 -22.45
CA VAL A 210 -19.89 -23.30 -23.00
C VAL A 210 -19.25 -22.47 -21.90
N PHE A 211 -17.98 -22.12 -22.09
CA PHE A 211 -17.22 -21.29 -21.18
C PHE A 211 -17.31 -19.83 -21.61
N ASP A 212 -17.89 -18.99 -20.76
CA ASP A 212 -18.07 -17.56 -21.01
C ASP A 212 -17.07 -16.75 -20.18
N PRO A 213 -16.03 -16.15 -20.80
CA PRO A 213 -15.02 -15.35 -20.11
C PRO A 213 -15.60 -14.17 -19.32
N SER A 214 -16.74 -13.63 -19.74
CA SER A 214 -17.36 -12.49 -19.05
C SER A 214 -17.76 -12.86 -17.62
N LYS A 215 -18.08 -14.13 -17.37
CA LYS A 215 -18.41 -14.63 -16.02
C LYS A 215 -17.20 -14.71 -15.10
N ILE A 216 -16.00 -14.95 -15.64
CA ILE A 216 -14.75 -14.98 -14.86
C ILE A 216 -14.37 -13.55 -14.46
N LEU A 217 -14.40 -12.64 -15.43
CA LEU A 217 -14.12 -11.22 -15.16
C LEU A 217 -15.16 -10.62 -14.20
N ALA A 218 -16.45 -10.93 -14.40
CA ALA A 218 -17.51 -10.52 -13.47
C ALA A 218 -17.38 -11.17 -12.09
N ALA A 219 -16.77 -12.36 -12.01
CA ALA A 219 -16.46 -13.01 -10.75
C ALA A 219 -15.21 -12.46 -10.07
N GLY A 220 -14.46 -11.55 -10.69
CA GLY A 220 -13.24 -10.95 -10.14
C GLY A 220 -11.98 -11.78 -10.34
N TYR A 221 -11.97 -12.67 -11.33
CA TYR A 221 -10.83 -13.52 -11.67
C TYR A 221 -10.17 -13.05 -12.96
N THR A 222 -8.88 -13.36 -13.09
CA THR A 222 -8.04 -13.06 -14.25
C THR A 222 -8.08 -14.18 -15.30
N GLY A 223 -8.37 -15.42 -14.88
CA GLY A 223 -8.30 -16.62 -15.71
C GLY A 223 -6.94 -17.34 -15.65
N LEU A 224 -5.96 -16.80 -14.91
CA LEU A 224 -4.70 -17.47 -14.60
C LEU A 224 -4.85 -18.18 -13.26
N ALA A 225 -4.77 -19.51 -13.25
CA ALA A 225 -5.05 -20.32 -12.06
C ALA A 225 -4.16 -19.94 -10.86
N GLU A 226 -2.91 -19.61 -11.12
CA GLU A 226 -1.91 -19.21 -10.12
C GLU A 226 -2.30 -17.89 -9.45
N VAL A 227 -2.71 -16.91 -10.26
CA VAL A 227 -3.15 -15.58 -9.80
C VAL A 227 -4.51 -15.67 -9.11
N ASP A 228 -5.43 -16.44 -9.68
CA ASP A 228 -6.79 -16.58 -9.18
C ASP A 228 -6.84 -17.34 -7.85
N MET A 229 -5.95 -18.32 -7.65
CA MET A 229 -5.80 -19.01 -6.37
C MET A 229 -5.34 -18.07 -5.27
N TRP A 230 -4.37 -17.19 -5.57
CA TRP A 230 -3.92 -16.16 -4.62
C TRP A 230 -5.03 -15.14 -4.33
N LEU A 231 -5.72 -14.63 -5.36
CA LEU A 231 -6.83 -13.69 -5.22
C LEU A 231 -7.98 -14.27 -4.37
N ALA A 232 -8.31 -15.55 -4.58
CA ALA A 232 -9.33 -16.25 -3.79
C ALA A 232 -8.92 -16.41 -2.32
N ALA A 233 -7.62 -16.51 -2.03
CA ALA A 233 -7.11 -16.61 -0.66
C ALA A 233 -7.13 -15.26 0.07
N VAL A 234 -6.72 -14.16 -0.60
CA VAL A 234 -6.60 -12.84 0.04
C VAL A 234 -7.89 -12.02 0.01
N ASN A 235 -8.76 -12.22 -0.98
CA ASN A 235 -10.02 -11.51 -1.12
C ASN A 235 -11.21 -12.46 -1.43
N PRO A 236 -11.51 -13.44 -0.55
CA PRO A 236 -12.55 -14.46 -0.79
C PRO A 236 -13.95 -13.87 -0.99
N HIS A 237 -14.19 -12.66 -0.47
CA HIS A 237 -15.47 -11.97 -0.55
C HIS A 237 -15.51 -10.85 -1.60
N ARG A 238 -14.44 -10.65 -2.37
CA ARG A 238 -14.37 -9.67 -3.47
C ARG A 238 -14.71 -8.25 -3.01
N LEU A 239 -14.13 -7.86 -1.88
CA LEU A 239 -14.21 -6.50 -1.37
C LEU A 239 -13.65 -5.54 -2.42
N ALA A 240 -14.32 -4.41 -2.64
CA ALA A 240 -13.86 -3.38 -3.57
C ALA A 240 -12.78 -2.47 -2.95
N ALA A 241 -12.71 -2.42 -1.61
CA ALA A 241 -11.73 -1.68 -0.84
C ALA A 241 -11.56 -2.32 0.54
N ALA A 242 -10.41 -2.10 1.17
CA ALA A 242 -10.18 -2.45 2.56
C ALA A 242 -11.17 -1.70 3.47
N PRO A 243 -11.75 -2.34 4.50
CA PRO A 243 -12.56 -1.65 5.48
C PRO A 243 -11.69 -0.64 6.24
N VAL A 244 -12.09 0.62 6.24
CA VAL A 244 -11.45 1.67 7.02
C VAL A 244 -12.32 1.93 8.25
N VAL A 245 -11.74 1.76 9.44
CA VAL A 245 -12.36 2.24 10.67
C VAL A 245 -12.09 3.74 10.73
N VAL A 246 -13.15 4.54 10.66
CA VAL A 246 -13.11 6.00 10.80
C VAL A 246 -13.37 6.37 12.25
#